data_AF-A0A183IWE9-F1
#
_entry.id   AF-A0A183IWE9-F1
#
_cell.length_a   1.000
_cell.length_b   1.000
_cell.length_c   1.000
_cell.angle_alpha   90.00
_cell.angle_beta   90.00
_cell.angle_gamma   90.00
#
_symmetry.space_group_name_H-M   'P 1'
#
loop_
_entity.id
_entity.type
_entity.pdbx_description
1 polymer ?
#
loop_
_entity_poly.entity_id
_entity_poly.type
_entity_poly.pdbx_seq_one_letter_code
_entity_poly.pdbx_strand_id
1 'polypeptide(L)'
;MFVGLFIGNIFFMTTVMVVLRSVCIEQRSLALSFATFLTNIIGFIPSPVIFGSIIDTACVAWYSLCQENGNCLLYDNAAFRIKYHVGNAAFQLLAIIAVIFTYCESKNLNFPDSETENEIEENEEMIENHID
;
A
#
# COMPACT_ATOMS: atom_id res chain seq x y z
N MET A 1 0.92 12.53 12.70
CA MET A 1 1.06 11.08 12.98
C MET A 1 -0.30 10.36 12.96
N PHE A 2 -1.26 10.71 13.82
CA PHE A 2 -2.58 10.05 13.85
C PHE A 2 -3.34 10.06 12.52
N VAL A 3 -3.37 11.20 11.81
CA VAL A 3 -4.02 11.30 10.50
C VAL A 3 -3.37 10.38 9.46
N GLY A 4 -2.03 10.31 9.44
CA GLY A 4 -1.30 9.45 8.52
C GLY A 4 -1.56 7.96 8.77
N LEU A 5 -1.58 7.55 10.05
CA LEU A 5 -1.91 6.19 10.45
C LEU A 5 -3.34 5.82 10.06
N PHE A 6 -4.30 6.73 10.27
CA PHE A 6 -5.69 6.51 9.90
C PHE A 6 -5.86 6.31 8.39
N ILE A 7 -5.29 7.22 7.59
CA ILE A 7 -5.33 7.13 6.11
C ILE A 7 -4.64 5.85 5.63
N GLY A 8 -3.49 5.48 6.22
CA GLY A 8 -2.78 4.26 5.87
C GLY A 8 -3.59 2.99 6.15
N ASN A 9 -4.30 2.92 7.27
CA ASN A 9 -5.16 1.77 7.60
C ASN A 9 -6.38 1.69 6.67
N ILE A 10 -7.00 2.82 6.32
CA ILE A 10 -8.08 2.85 5.32
C ILE A 10 -7.56 2.31 3.99
N PHE A 11 -6.42 2.80 3.54
CA PHE A 11 -5.82 2.37 2.27
C PHE A 11 -5.52 0.86 2.27
N PHE A 12 -4.96 0.34 3.37
CA PHE A 12 -4.70 -1.09 3.51
C PHE A 12 -5.98 -1.91 3.39
N MET A 13 -7.05 -1.53 4.11
CA MET A 13 -8.35 -2.21 4.03
C MET A 13 -8.95 -2.16 2.63
N THR A 14 -8.91 -1.00 1.96
CA THR A 14 -9.41 -0.85 0.59
C THR A 14 -8.62 -1.74 -0.39
N THR A 15 -7.30 -1.81 -0.24
CA THR A 15 -6.44 -2.65 -1.09
C THR A 15 -6.80 -4.13 -0.97
N VAL A 16 -7.00 -4.61 0.26
CA VAL A 16 -7.43 -6.00 0.49
C VAL A 16 -8.76 -6.28 -0.20
N MET A 17 -9.75 -5.39 -0.08
CA MET A 17 -11.05 -5.55 -0.74
C MET A 17 -10.94 -5.61 -2.26
N VAL A 18 -10.12 -4.74 -2.87
CA VAL A 18 -9.89 -4.74 -4.32
C VAL A 18 -9.25 -6.07 -4.78
N VAL A 19 -8.24 -6.57 -4.06
CA VAL A 19 -7.59 -7.84 -4.40
C VAL A 19 -8.59 -8.99 -4.35
N LEU A 20 -9.43 -9.06 -3.33
CA LEU A 20 -10.42 -10.14 -3.18
C LEU A 20 -11.51 -10.13 -4.27
N ARG A 21 -11.92 -8.93 -4.72
CA ARG A 21 -12.88 -8.74 -5.83
C ARG A 21 -12.29 -9.02 -7.21
N SER A 22 -10.97 -9.04 -7.32
CA SER A 22 -10.27 -9.23 -8.60
C SER A 22 -9.99 -10.70 -8.92
N VAL A 23 -10.28 -11.63 -8.00
CA VAL A 23 -9.95 -13.06 -8.13
C VAL A 23 -11.10 -13.95 -7.64
N CYS A 24 -11.21 -15.16 -8.20
CA CYS A 24 -12.18 -16.16 -7.77
C CYS A 24 -11.96 -16.58 -6.32
N ILE A 25 -13.02 -17.03 -5.64
CA ILE A 25 -13.05 -17.40 -4.22
C ILE A 25 -11.93 -18.41 -3.85
N GLU A 26 -11.62 -19.36 -4.74
CA GLU A 26 -10.63 -20.42 -4.53
C GLU A 26 -9.19 -19.89 -4.44
N GLN A 27 -8.90 -18.75 -5.07
CA GLN A 27 -7.55 -18.18 -5.18
C GLN A 27 -7.31 -16.99 -4.25
N ARG A 28 -8.32 -16.56 -3.47
CA ARG A 28 -8.24 -15.37 -2.61
C ARG A 28 -7.10 -15.42 -1.59
N SER A 29 -6.89 -16.57 -0.96
CA SER A 29 -5.82 -16.75 0.04
C SER A 29 -4.41 -16.63 -0.58
N LEU A 30 -4.22 -17.20 -1.78
CA LEU A 30 -2.98 -17.09 -2.55
C LEU A 30 -2.74 -15.65 -2.98
N ALA A 31 -3.74 -14.99 -3.56
CA ALA A 31 -3.64 -13.61 -4.04
C ALA A 31 -3.28 -12.64 -2.91
N LEU A 32 -3.95 -12.75 -1.76
CA LEU A 32 -3.68 -11.90 -0.60
C LEU A 32 -2.28 -12.13 -0.01
N SER A 33 -1.86 -13.40 0.06
CA SER A 33 -0.51 -13.76 0.53
C SER A 33 0.56 -13.23 -0.41
N PHE A 34 0.36 -13.34 -1.71
CA PHE A 34 1.28 -12.83 -2.72
C PHE A 34 1.37 -11.30 -2.70
N ALA A 35 0.24 -10.60 -2.63
CA ALA A 35 0.21 -9.15 -2.51
C ALA A 35 0.94 -8.66 -1.25
N THR A 36 0.72 -9.35 -0.12
CA THR A 36 1.39 -9.05 1.14
C THR A 36 2.89 -9.35 1.07
N PHE A 37 3.28 -10.47 0.47
CA PHE A 37 4.67 -10.82 0.26
C PHE A 37 5.41 -9.76 -0.57
N LEU A 38 4.84 -9.34 -1.69
CA LEU A 38 5.40 -8.27 -2.51
C LEU A 38 5.51 -6.97 -1.72
N THR A 39 4.45 -6.57 -1.00
CA THR A 39 4.45 -5.36 -0.16
C THR A 39 5.55 -5.38 0.89
N ASN A 40 5.83 -6.56 1.49
CA ASN A 40 6.90 -6.70 2.45
C ASN A 40 8.28 -6.50 1.82
N ILE A 41 8.52 -7.13 0.67
CA ILE A 41 9.81 -7.05 -0.01
C ILE A 41 10.09 -5.64 -0.53
N ILE A 42 9.10 -5.02 -1.19
CA ILE A 42 9.31 -3.75 -1.89
C ILE A 42 9.02 -2.52 -1.02
N GLY A 43 8.30 -2.70 0.09
CA GLY A 43 7.88 -1.61 0.96
C GLY A 43 8.52 -1.70 2.34
N PHE A 44 8.22 -2.77 3.10
CA PHE A 44 8.65 -2.88 4.49
C PHE A 44 10.15 -3.04 4.67
N ILE A 45 10.84 -3.80 3.82
CA ILE A 45 12.30 -3.96 3.90
C ILE A 45 13.06 -2.67 3.52
N PRO A 46 12.77 -1.99 2.39
CA PRO A 46 13.50 -0.77 2.03
C PRO A 46 13.11 0.46 2.85
N SER A 47 11.90 0.50 3.42
CA SER A 47 11.43 1.67 4.18
C SER A 47 12.37 2.07 5.33
N PRO A 48 12.76 1.18 6.26
CA PRO A 48 13.73 1.52 7.32
C PRO A 48 15.08 1.98 6.80
N VAL A 49 15.54 1.46 5.66
CA VAL A 49 16.82 1.86 5.05
C VAL A 49 16.72 3.29 4.52
N ILE A 50 15.66 3.61 3.79
CA ILE A 50 15.41 4.94 3.26
C ILE A 50 15.22 5.95 4.41
N PHE A 51 14.34 5.64 5.37
CA PHE A 51 14.13 6.53 6.51
C PHE A 51 15.38 6.65 7.39
N GLY A 52 16.17 5.59 7.54
CA GLY A 52 17.49 5.65 8.18
C GLY A 52 18.39 6.67 7.50
N SER A 53 18.53 6.60 6.17
CA SER A 53 19.32 7.60 5.42
C SER A 53 18.79 9.03 5.54
N ILE A 54 17.45 9.22 5.58
CA ILE A 54 16.84 10.54 5.76
C ILE A 54 17.22 11.11 7.13
N ILE A 55 17.17 10.28 8.17
CA ILE A 55 17.53 10.63 9.54
C ILE A 55 19.02 10.97 9.64
N ASP A 56 19.88 10.19 9.00
CA ASP A 56 21.33 10.40 8.96
C ASP A 56 21.71 11.77 8.39
N THR A 57 20.92 12.33 7.46
CA THR A 57 21.17 13.68 6.95
C THR A 57 20.97 14.79 8.00
N ALA A 58 20.32 14.51 9.12
CA ALA A 58 20.17 15.45 10.24
C ALA A 58 21.29 15.27 11.29
N CYS A 59 22.27 14.40 11.03
CA CYS A 59 23.40 14.20 11.92
C CYS A 59 24.31 15.43 11.97
N VAL A 60 24.63 15.88 13.18
CA VAL A 60 25.54 17.00 13.45
C VAL A 60 26.93 16.50 13.82
N ALA A 61 27.00 15.38 14.56
CA ALA A 61 28.26 14.79 15.00
C ALA A 61 28.26 13.28 14.76
N TRP A 62 29.20 12.83 13.93
CA TRP A 62 29.42 11.42 13.61
C TRP A 62 30.42 10.79 14.59
N TYR A 63 30.15 9.55 15.01
CA TYR A 63 31.18 8.73 15.63
C TYR A 63 32.13 8.24 14.54
N SER A 64 33.43 8.53 14.66
CA SER A 64 34.43 8.07 13.69
C SER A 64 35.45 7.16 14.36
N LEU A 65 35.60 5.93 13.86
CA LEU A 65 36.72 5.05 14.19
C LEU A 65 37.53 4.83 12.92
N CYS A 66 38.86 4.95 13.00
CA CYS A 66 39.74 4.72 11.84
C CYS A 66 39.34 5.49 10.56
N GLN A 67 38.92 6.76 10.70
CA GLN A 67 38.56 7.65 9.58
C GLN A 67 37.29 7.27 8.80
N GLU A 68 36.53 6.26 9.25
CA GLU A 68 35.20 5.94 8.72
C GLU A 68 34.09 6.47 9.63
N ASN A 69 33.02 6.95 9.02
CA ASN A 69 31.81 7.38 9.74
C ASN A 69 31.02 6.14 10.17
N GLY A 70 30.86 5.96 11.48
CA GLY A 70 29.99 4.97 12.09
C GLY A 70 28.63 5.57 12.42
N ASN A 71 28.14 5.33 13.64
CA ASN A 71 26.82 5.81 14.07
C ASN A 71 26.83 7.32 14.36
N CYS A 72 25.71 8.00 14.13
CA CYS A 72 25.56 9.39 14.55
C CYS A 72 25.38 9.50 16.08
N LEU A 73 26.11 10.42 16.71
CA LEU A 73 26.07 10.68 18.15
C LEU A 73 25.03 11.75 18.53
N LEU A 74 24.88 12.76 17.67
CA LEU A 74 24.01 13.90 17.93
C LEU A 74 23.28 14.34 16.66
N TYR A 75 21.96 14.42 16.76
CA TYR A 75 21.08 14.87 15.69
C TYR A 75 20.53 16.28 15.97
N ASP A 76 20.39 17.07 14.91
CA ASP A 76 19.63 18.31 14.98
C ASP A 76 18.12 17.98 14.98
N ASN A 77 17.47 18.21 16.12
CA ASN A 77 16.06 17.93 16.32
C ASN A 77 15.13 18.74 15.39
N ALA A 78 15.50 19.96 15.02
CA ALA A 78 14.69 20.79 14.13
C ALA A 78 14.75 20.25 12.69
N ALA A 79 15.97 20.00 12.20
CA ALA A 79 16.18 19.39 10.88
C ALA A 79 15.57 17.99 10.79
N PHE A 80 15.78 17.15 11.80
CA PHE A 80 15.23 15.79 11.89
C PHE A 80 13.70 15.81 11.72
N ARG A 81 13.00 16.65 12.49
CA ARG A 81 11.54 16.74 12.47
C ARG A 81 11.01 17.14 11.10
N ILE A 82 11.61 18.16 10.49
CA ILE A 82 11.18 18.64 9.16
C ILE A 82 11.40 17.56 8.11
N LYS A 83 12.61 16.99 8.06
CA LYS A 83 12.97 15.98 7.05
C LYS A 83 12.12 14.72 7.17
N TYR A 84 11.89 14.25 8.40
CA TYR A 84 11.06 13.08 8.65
C TYR A 84 9.61 13.30 8.22
N HIS A 85 9.01 14.44 8.58
CA HIS A 85 7.62 14.73 8.22
C HIS A 85 7.43 15.03 6.74
N VAL A 86 8.36 15.75 6.10
CA VAL A 86 8.32 16.01 4.65
C VAL A 86 8.50 14.71 3.87
N GLY A 87 9.46 13.87 4.27
CA GLY A 87 9.65 12.55 3.66
C GLY A 87 8.38 11.69 3.76
N ASN A 88 7.80 11.59 4.95
CA ASN A 88 6.54 10.87 5.14
C ASN A 88 5.39 11.46 4.29
N ALA A 89 5.27 12.79 4.23
CA ALA A 89 4.24 13.44 3.43
C ALA A 89 4.43 13.17 1.93
N ALA A 90 5.67 13.15 1.42
CA ALA A 90 5.97 12.83 0.03
C ALA A 90 5.59 11.38 -0.31
N PHE A 91 5.92 10.41 0.54
CA PHE A 91 5.50 9.01 0.34
C PHE A 91 3.97 8.86 0.36
N GLN A 92 3.29 9.55 1.29
CA GLN A 92 1.84 9.54 1.35
C GLN A 92 1.21 10.14 0.07
N LEU A 93 1.79 11.23 -0.44
CA LEU A 93 1.32 11.87 -1.67
C LEU A 93 1.49 10.95 -2.89
N LEU A 94 2.64 10.28 -3.01
CA LEU A 94 2.88 9.29 -4.06
C LEU A 94 1.89 8.13 -4.00
N ALA A 95 1.58 7.63 -2.80
CA ALA A 95 0.57 6.59 -2.62
C ALA A 95 -0.83 7.07 -3.07
N ILE A 96 -1.22 8.30 -2.74
CA ILE A 96 -2.49 8.88 -3.19
C ILE A 96 -2.53 8.98 -4.72
N ILE A 97 -1.45 9.42 -5.37
CA ILE A 97 -1.37 9.49 -6.83
C ILE A 97 -1.52 8.10 -7.46
N ALA A 98 -0.85 7.08 -6.91
CA ALA A 98 -0.98 5.71 -7.38
C ALA A 98 -2.40 5.18 -7.24
N VAL A 99 -3.10 5.50 -6.15
CA VAL A 99 -4.52 5.14 -5.96
C VAL A 99 -5.41 5.78 -7.01
N ILE A 100 -5.24 7.08 -7.26
CA ILE A 100 -6.01 7.80 -8.28
C ILE A 100 -5.79 7.15 -9.65
N PHE A 101 -4.54 6.80 -9.97
CA PHE A 101 -4.20 6.09 -11.20
C PHE A 101 -4.92 4.74 -11.31
N THR A 102 -4.80 3.89 -10.29
CA THR A 102 -5.48 2.58 -10.27
C THR A 102 -7.00 2.71 -10.36
N TYR A 103 -7.57 3.74 -9.71
CA TYR A 103 -9.01 4.02 -9.78
C TYR A 103 -9.44 4.40 -11.19
N CYS A 104 -8.66 5.24 -11.90
CA CYS A 104 -8.92 5.58 -13.29
C CYS A 104 -8.91 4.33 -14.19
N GLU A 105 -7.97 3.42 -13.99
CA GLU A 105 -7.90 2.15 -14.73
C GLU A 105 -9.02 1.18 -14.37
N SER A 106 -9.44 1.12 -13.10
CA SER A 106 -10.48 0.19 -12.64
C SER A 106 -11.84 0.40 -13.33
N LYS A 107 -12.10 1.59 -13.89
CA LYS A 107 -13.32 1.85 -14.66
C LYS A 107 -13.39 1.07 -15.97
N ASN A 108 -12.28 0.55 -16.45
CA ASN A 108 -12.18 -0.22 -17.69
C ASN A 108 -12.10 -1.74 -17.47
N LEU A 109 -12.17 -2.21 -16.21
CA LEU A 109 -12.05 -3.62 -15.85
C LEU A 109 -13.40 -4.20 -15.45
N ASN A 110 -13.75 -5.37 -16.00
CA ASN A 110 -14.90 -6.16 -15.56
C ASN A 110 -14.46 -7.13 -14.47
N PHE A 111 -15.19 -7.19 -13.35
CA PHE A 111 -14.83 -8.03 -12.21
C PHE A 111 -15.50 -9.41 -12.31
N PRO A 112 -14.80 -10.50 -11.97
CA PRO A 112 -15.35 -11.86 -12.10
C PRO A 112 -16.59 -12.11 -11.23
N ASP A 113 -16.71 -11.45 -10.06
CA ASP A 113 -17.91 -11.57 -9.21
C ASP A 113 -19.19 -11.07 -9.94
N SER A 114 -19.07 -10.10 -10.86
CA SER A 114 -20.21 -9.61 -11.64
C SER A 114 -20.66 -10.58 -12.73
N GLU A 115 -19.75 -11.40 -13.27
CA GLU A 115 -20.12 -12.45 -14.24
C GLU A 115 -20.92 -13.56 -13.55
N THR A 116 -20.53 -13.95 -12.33
CA THR A 116 -21.25 -14.98 -11.57
C THR A 116 -22.65 -14.50 -11.13
N GLU A 117 -22.81 -13.24 -10.71
CA GLU A 117 -24.13 -12.68 -10.39
C GLU A 117 -25.03 -12.60 -11.64
N ASN A 118 -24.50 -12.14 -12.79
CA ASN A 118 -25.25 -12.09 -14.04
C ASN A 118 -25.68 -13.49 -14.52
N GLU A 119 -24.83 -14.51 -14.39
CA GLU A 119 -25.20 -15.90 -14.72
C GLU A 119 -26.28 -16.47 -13.81
N ILE A 120 -26.31 -16.08 -12.53
CA ILE A 120 -27.36 -16.50 -11.59
C ILE A 120 -28.68 -15.81 -11.91
N GLU A 121 -28.66 -14.50 -12.18
CA GLU A 121 -29.85 -13.74 -12.60
C GLU A 121 -30.43 -14.28 -13.93
N GLU A 122 -29.59 -14.54 -14.94
CA GLU A 122 -30.05 -15.14 -16.21
C GLU A 122 -30.66 -16.54 -16.00
N ASN A 123 -30.08 -17.36 -15.12
CA ASN A 123 -30.63 -18.68 -14.82
C ASN A 123 -31.95 -18.61 -14.04
N GLU A 124 -32.11 -17.67 -13.11
CA GLU A 124 -33.38 -17.45 -12.41
C GLU A 124 -34.46 -16.94 -13.37
N GLU A 125 -34.15 -15.99 -14.26
CA GLU A 125 -35.08 -15.54 -15.31
C GLU A 125 -35.46 -16.67 -16.27
N MET A 126 -34.52 -17.55 -16.66
CA MET A 126 -34.83 -18.70 -17.50
C MET A 126 -35.75 -19.73 -16.81
N ILE A 127 -35.59 -19.92 -15.49
CA ILE A 127 -36.45 -20.82 -14.72
C ILE A 127 -37.85 -20.23 -14.58
N GLU A 128 -37.97 -18.92 -14.32
CA GLU A 128 -39.26 -18.24 -14.18
C GLU A 128 -40.06 -18.26 -15.50
N ASN A 129 -39.40 -17.99 -16.64
CA ASN A 129 -40.02 -18.04 -17.97
C ASN A 129 -40.40 -19.47 -18.44
N HIS A 130 -39.92 -20.53 -17.80
CA HIS A 130 -40.29 -21.91 -18.12
C HIS A 130 -41.48 -22.44 -17.30
N ILE A 131 -41.86 -21.74 -16.22
CA ILE A 131 -42.95 -22.13 -15.32
C ILE A 131 -44.29 -21.51 -15.76
N ASP A 132 -44.28 -20.45 -16.57
CA ASP A 132 -45.44 -19.84 -17.26
C ASP A 132 -45.78 -20.49 -18.62
#